data_AF-A0A0E0A9D0-F1
#
_entry.id   AF-A0A0E0A9D0-F1
#
_cell.length_a   1.000
_cell.length_b   1.000
_cell.length_c   1.000
_cell.angle_alpha   90.00
_cell.angle_beta   90.00
_cell.angle_gamma   90.00
#
_symmetry.space_group_name_H-M   'P 1'
#
loop_
_entity.id
_entity.type
_entity.pdbx_description
1 polymer ?
#
loop_
_entity_poly.entity_id
_entity_poly.type
_entity_poly.pdbx_seq_one_letter_code
_entity_poly.pdbx_strand_id
1 'polypeptide(L)'
;MAGRSWRWTSGGAQARCGGEGEGGGRVEVRMRLMSNSFPLCSDHGICVRGHCIFCEVDNAVQQWVKALPADEFFTAVSSRINVLLTRYKGKFRHYDVNNEMLHGSFYQDKLGKDARAAMFNTASELDPDALLYAPRRPL
;
A
#
# COMPACT_ATOMS: atom_id res chain seq x y z
N MET A 1 -25.83 -33.69 -15.89
CA MET A 1 -24.90 -32.92 -15.03
C MET A 1 -24.13 -31.98 -15.91
N ALA A 2 -24.25 -30.68 -15.66
CA ALA A 2 -23.88 -29.60 -16.57
C ALA A 2 -22.36 -29.37 -16.65
N GLY A 3 -21.86 -29.22 -17.88
CA GLY A 3 -20.50 -28.80 -18.18
C GLY A 3 -20.26 -27.34 -17.78
N ARG A 4 -19.03 -27.03 -17.37
CA ARG A 4 -18.59 -25.65 -17.16
C ARG A 4 -17.63 -25.28 -18.27
N SER A 5 -18.12 -24.50 -19.23
CA SER A 5 -17.31 -23.83 -20.24
C SER A 5 -16.58 -22.66 -19.57
N TRP A 6 -15.26 -22.58 -19.74
CA TRP A 6 -14.51 -21.37 -19.43
C TRP A 6 -14.58 -20.45 -20.65
N ARG A 7 -15.43 -19.42 -20.56
CA ARG A 7 -15.50 -18.36 -21.57
C ARG A 7 -14.41 -17.34 -21.22
N TRP A 8 -13.38 -17.24 -22.05
CA TRP A 8 -12.46 -16.11 -22.02
C TRP A 8 -13.18 -14.89 -22.57
N THR A 9 -13.48 -13.92 -21.71
CA THR A 9 -13.82 -12.56 -22.16
C THR A 9 -12.54 -11.76 -22.26
N SER A 10 -12.23 -11.27 -23.46
CA SER A 10 -11.16 -10.32 -23.75
C SER A 10 -11.45 -8.99 -23.02
N GLY A 11 -11.01 -8.89 -21.78
CA GLY A 11 -11.06 -7.70 -20.95
C GLY A 11 -10.21 -7.92 -19.70
N GLY A 12 -8.96 -7.45 -19.75
CA GLY A 12 -7.97 -7.35 -18.66
C GLY A 12 -8.12 -8.34 -17.50
N ALA A 13 -7.36 -9.45 -17.54
CA ALA A 13 -7.22 -10.35 -16.41
C ALA A 13 -6.56 -9.62 -15.23
N GLN A 14 -7.35 -9.06 -14.33
CA GLN A 14 -6.88 -8.64 -13.02
C GLN A 14 -6.71 -9.93 -12.21
N ALA A 15 -5.47 -10.32 -11.93
CA ALA A 15 -5.15 -11.43 -11.04
C ALA A 15 -5.72 -11.10 -9.65
N ARG A 16 -6.97 -11.51 -9.40
CA ARG A 16 -7.56 -11.44 -8.06
C ARG A 16 -6.87 -12.52 -7.24
N CYS A 17 -6.02 -12.09 -6.30
CA CYS A 17 -5.50 -12.96 -5.25
C CYS A 17 -6.64 -13.69 -4.56
N GLY A 18 -6.76 -15.00 -4.83
CA GLY A 18 -7.80 -15.87 -4.28
C GLY A 18 -7.77 -15.95 -2.75
N GLY A 19 -8.87 -16.44 -2.18
CA GLY A 19 -8.99 -16.75 -0.75
C GLY A 19 -7.88 -17.68 -0.28
N GLU A 20 -7.46 -17.53 0.98
CA GLU A 20 -6.32 -18.24 1.55
C GLU A 20 -6.43 -19.75 1.38
N GLY A 21 -5.57 -20.30 0.53
CA GLY A 21 -5.46 -21.72 0.24
C GLY A 21 -4.57 -21.89 -0.99
N GLU A 22 -3.48 -22.64 -0.84
CA GLU A 22 -2.47 -22.99 -1.85
C GLU A 22 -1.37 -21.96 -2.15
N GLY A 23 -0.19 -22.19 -1.58
CA GLY A 23 1.11 -22.22 -2.28
C GLY A 23 1.63 -20.98 -3.05
N GLY A 24 0.92 -19.86 -3.08
CA GLY A 24 1.35 -18.66 -3.79
C GLY A 24 2.42 -17.90 -3.00
N GLY A 25 3.61 -17.74 -3.59
CA GLY A 25 4.66 -16.90 -3.02
C GLY A 25 4.13 -15.50 -2.70
N ARG A 26 4.41 -14.99 -1.50
CA ARG A 26 4.09 -13.60 -1.13
C ARG A 26 5.32 -12.74 -1.35
N VAL A 27 5.17 -11.68 -2.13
CA VAL A 27 6.24 -10.71 -2.35
C VAL A 27 5.83 -9.37 -1.77
N GLU A 28 6.75 -8.75 -1.04
CA GLU A 28 6.61 -7.39 -0.55
C GLU A 28 7.25 -6.42 -1.54
N VAL A 29 6.47 -5.45 -2.05
CA VAL A 29 7.00 -4.44 -2.97
C VAL A 29 7.05 -3.09 -2.27
N ARG A 30 8.25 -2.47 -2.34
CA ARG A 30 8.46 -1.11 -1.84
C ARG A 30 7.68 -0.09 -2.67
N MET A 31 6.66 0.55 -2.08
CA MET A 31 5.81 1.55 -2.76
C MET A 31 6.55 2.79 -3.25
N ARG A 32 7.76 3.02 -2.71
CA ARG A 32 8.67 4.06 -3.16
C ARG A 32 9.37 3.74 -4.50
N LEU A 33 9.46 2.47 -4.88
CA LEU A 33 10.19 1.95 -6.05
C LEU A 33 9.26 1.19 -7.02
N MET A 34 7.97 1.51 -7.01
CA MET A 34 6.93 0.64 -7.57
C MET A 34 6.81 0.65 -9.10
N SER A 35 7.93 0.67 -9.83
CA SER A 35 7.92 0.78 -11.28
C SER A 35 8.15 -0.55 -12.02
N ASN A 36 8.83 -1.55 -11.47
CA ASN A 36 9.29 -2.68 -12.31
C ASN A 36 8.80 -4.08 -11.90
N SER A 37 8.56 -4.34 -10.61
CA SER A 37 8.29 -5.71 -10.14
C SER A 37 6.81 -6.10 -10.20
N PHE A 38 5.89 -5.14 -10.12
CA PHE A 38 4.46 -5.41 -10.04
C PHE A 38 3.89 -6.09 -11.28
N PRO A 39 4.18 -5.65 -12.53
CA PRO A 39 3.69 -6.33 -13.72
C PRO A 39 4.14 -7.80 -13.76
N LEU A 40 5.42 -8.06 -13.49
CA LEU A 40 5.96 -9.42 -13.46
C LEU A 40 5.23 -10.31 -12.44
N CYS A 41 5.03 -9.83 -11.22
CA CYS A 41 4.31 -10.60 -10.19
C CYS A 41 2.85 -10.85 -10.58
N SER A 42 2.17 -9.83 -11.11
CA SER A 42 0.79 -9.93 -11.57
C SER A 42 0.63 -10.97 -12.69
N ASP A 43 1.54 -10.96 -13.67
CA ASP A 43 1.52 -11.88 -14.81
C ASP A 43 1.73 -13.34 -14.40
N HIS A 44 2.42 -13.58 -13.27
CA HIS A 44 2.67 -14.91 -12.72
C HIS A 44 1.69 -15.31 -11.61
N GLY A 45 0.63 -14.52 -11.37
CA GLY A 45 -0.36 -14.80 -10.32
C GLY A 45 0.21 -14.71 -8.89
N ILE A 46 1.32 -14.00 -8.70
CA ILE A 46 1.99 -13.83 -7.41
C ILE A 46 1.30 -12.70 -6.65
N CYS A 47 0.87 -13.01 -5.43
CA CYS A 47 0.25 -12.02 -4.57
C CYS A 47 1.28 -11.06 -3.98
N VAL A 48 1.06 -9.78 -4.26
CA VAL A 48 1.94 -8.70 -3.80
C VAL A 48 1.29 -7.95 -2.63
N ARG A 49 2.09 -7.74 -1.60
CA ARG A 49 1.79 -6.80 -0.52
C ARG A 49 2.43 -5.46 -0.82
N GLY A 50 1.65 -4.40 -0.68
CA GLY A 50 2.13 -3.05 -0.85
C GLY A 50 2.76 -2.51 0.43
N HIS A 51 4.09 -2.45 0.49
CA HIS A 51 4.83 -1.99 1.67
C HIS A 51 5.66 -0.75 1.35
N CYS A 52 5.65 0.34 2.08
CA CYS A 52 4.58 0.88 2.87
C CYS A 52 4.22 2.25 2.28
N ILE A 53 3.02 2.74 2.57
CA ILE A 53 2.60 4.08 2.21
C ILE A 53 3.43 5.07 3.03
N PHE A 54 3.47 4.92 4.35
CA PHE A 54 4.27 5.74 5.27
C PHE A 54 5.13 4.87 6.18
N CYS A 55 6.34 5.35 6.48
CA CYS A 55 7.26 4.75 7.44
C CYS A 55 7.65 5.80 8.46
N GLU A 56 7.40 5.55 9.74
CA GLU A 56 7.51 6.55 10.81
C GLU A 56 8.96 6.84 11.25
N VAL A 57 9.90 5.98 10.88
CA VAL A 57 11.33 6.18 11.17
C VAL A 57 11.87 7.31 10.30
N ASP A 58 12.47 8.34 10.93
CA ASP A 58 12.99 9.53 10.25
C ASP A 58 13.99 9.19 9.12
N ASN A 59 14.89 8.22 9.33
CA ASN A 59 15.84 7.76 8.31
C ASN A 59 15.17 7.16 7.07
N ALA A 60 13.92 6.71 7.20
CA ALA A 60 13.14 6.21 6.08
C ALA A 60 12.43 7.34 5.34
N VAL A 61 12.43 8.59 5.78
CA VAL A 61 11.77 9.72 5.11
C VAL A 61 12.75 10.46 4.20
N GLN A 62 12.32 10.88 3.00
CA GLN A 62 13.20 11.60 2.07
C GLN A 62 13.54 12.99 2.59
N GLN A 63 14.79 13.43 2.36
CA GLN A 63 15.28 14.72 2.84
C GLN A 63 14.41 15.90 2.40
N TRP A 64 13.92 15.90 1.16
CA TRP A 64 13.06 16.96 0.65
C TRP A 64 11.72 17.03 1.39
N VAL A 65 11.15 15.89 1.81
CA VAL A 65 9.90 15.83 2.59
C VAL A 65 10.12 16.42 3.99
N LYS A 66 11.29 16.16 4.59
CA LYS A 66 11.64 16.70 5.92
C LYS A 66 11.76 18.22 5.93
N ALA A 67 12.21 18.79 4.82
CA ALA A 67 12.46 20.21 4.65
C ALA A 67 11.20 21.03 4.30
N LEU A 68 10.05 20.39 4.06
CA LEU A 68 8.82 21.10 3.70
C LEU A 68 8.28 21.91 4.89
N PRO A 69 7.73 23.11 4.63
CA PRO A 69 6.91 23.83 5.61
C PRO A 69 5.61 23.06 5.89
N ALA A 70 4.90 23.42 6.96
CA ALA A 70 3.80 22.61 7.52
C ALA A 70 2.64 22.38 6.53
N ASP A 71 2.27 23.40 5.76
CA ASP A 71 1.22 23.38 4.74
C ASP A 71 1.60 22.52 3.53
N GLU A 72 2.81 22.69 3.01
CA GLU A 72 3.33 21.85 1.93
C GLU A 72 3.53 20.39 2.39
N PHE A 73 3.93 20.20 3.64
CA PHE A 73 4.08 18.87 4.24
C PHE A 73 2.75 18.13 4.32
N PHE A 74 1.70 18.79 4.83
CA PHE A 74 0.35 18.22 4.86
C PHE A 74 -0.14 17.88 3.45
N THR A 75 0.12 18.77 2.49
CA THR A 75 -0.24 18.57 1.07
C THR A 75 0.52 17.39 0.47
N ALA A 76 1.81 17.25 0.75
CA ALA A 76 2.63 16.15 0.26
C ALA A 76 2.18 14.80 0.83
N VAL A 77 1.84 14.74 2.12
CA VAL A 77 1.31 13.53 2.77
C VAL A 77 -0.05 13.15 2.17
N SER A 78 -0.95 14.11 2.04
CA SER A 78 -2.28 13.90 1.45
C SER A 78 -2.20 13.47 -0.01
N SER A 79 -1.33 14.10 -0.80
CA SER A 79 -1.09 13.75 -2.20
C SER A 79 -0.54 12.33 -2.34
N ARG A 80 0.42 11.95 -1.48
CA ARG A 80 1.05 10.62 -1.51
C ARG A 80 0.03 9.49 -1.34
N ILE A 81 -0.84 9.57 -0.33
CA ILE A 81 -1.83 8.51 -0.10
C ILE A 81 -2.87 8.45 -1.23
N ASN A 82 -3.34 9.60 -1.70
CA ASN A 82 -4.29 9.71 -2.80
C ASN A 82 -3.71 9.12 -4.10
N VAL A 83 -2.50 9.52 -4.49
CA VAL A 83 -1.87 9.04 -5.73
C VAL A 83 -1.61 7.54 -5.68
N LEU A 84 -1.10 7.02 -4.56
CA LEU A 84 -0.80 5.59 -4.44
C LEU A 84 -2.07 4.76 -4.46
N LEU A 85 -3.05 5.07 -3.62
CA LEU A 85 -4.26 4.25 -3.53
C LEU A 85 -5.18 4.43 -4.73
N THR A 86 -5.15 5.57 -5.42
CA THR A 86 -5.85 5.70 -6.72
C THR A 86 -5.16 4.88 -7.81
N ARG A 87 -3.82 4.91 -7.89
CA ARG A 87 -3.06 4.19 -8.94
C ARG A 87 -3.12 2.67 -8.76
N TYR A 88 -3.17 2.22 -7.52
CA TYR A 88 -3.10 0.80 -7.17
C TYR A 88 -4.40 0.21 -6.63
N LYS A 89 -5.50 0.97 -6.67
CA LYS A 89 -6.83 0.49 -6.25
C LYS A 89 -7.14 -0.89 -6.82
N GLY A 90 -7.45 -1.84 -5.92
CA GLY A 90 -7.79 -3.21 -6.30
C GLY A 90 -6.65 -4.03 -6.92
N LYS A 91 -5.41 -3.52 -6.93
CA LYS A 91 -4.21 -4.25 -7.40
C LYS A 91 -3.49 -4.98 -6.27
N PHE A 92 -3.49 -4.41 -5.07
CA PHE A 92 -2.97 -5.05 -3.88
C PHE A 92 -4.12 -5.39 -2.93
N ARG A 93 -4.08 -6.62 -2.38
CA ARG A 93 -5.03 -7.01 -1.32
C ARG A 93 -4.64 -6.40 0.02
N HIS A 94 -3.34 -6.19 0.25
CA HIS A 94 -2.79 -5.76 1.54
C HIS A 94 -1.92 -4.51 1.37
N TYR A 95 -2.13 -3.50 2.22
CA TYR A 95 -1.30 -2.30 2.30
C TYR A 95 -0.75 -2.10 3.71
N ASP A 96 0.52 -1.69 3.78
CA ASP A 96 1.12 -1.21 5.02
C ASP A 96 1.00 0.31 5.05
N VAL A 97 0.06 0.82 5.83
CA VAL A 97 -0.26 2.26 5.83
C VAL A 97 0.77 3.03 6.65
N ASN A 98 0.92 2.69 7.94
CA ASN A 98 1.91 3.28 8.83
C ASN A 98 2.86 2.19 9.35
N ASN A 99 4.06 2.12 8.80
CA ASN A 99 5.08 1.15 9.19
C ASN A 99 6.00 1.70 10.30
N GLU A 100 6.46 0.83 11.20
CA GLU A 100 7.37 1.14 12.33
C GLU A 100 6.88 2.18 13.35
N MET A 101 5.57 2.26 13.63
CA MET A 101 5.03 3.26 14.58
C MET A 101 5.56 3.16 16.02
N LEU A 102 6.19 2.04 16.40
CA LEU A 102 6.82 1.86 17.71
C LEU A 102 8.24 2.46 17.79
N HIS A 103 8.90 2.63 16.65
CA HIS A 103 10.30 3.09 16.57
C HIS A 103 10.42 4.53 16.05
N GLY A 104 9.30 5.13 15.62
CA GLY A 104 9.28 6.49 15.11
C GLY A 104 7.91 7.14 15.25
N SER A 105 7.93 8.46 15.21
CA SER A 105 6.76 9.33 15.34
C SER A 105 6.76 10.46 14.31
N PHE A 106 7.57 10.37 13.25
CA PHE A 106 7.84 11.48 12.34
C PHE A 106 6.57 12.19 11.82
N TYR A 107 5.56 11.44 11.38
CA TYR A 107 4.33 12.05 10.86
C TYR A 107 3.43 12.56 11.99
N GLN A 108 3.37 11.84 13.11
CA GLN A 108 2.61 12.25 14.28
C GLN A 108 3.16 13.55 14.89
N ASP A 109 4.47 13.71 14.96
CA ASP A 109 5.11 14.89 15.56
C ASP A 109 4.87 16.16 14.73
N LYS A 110 4.69 16.00 13.40
CA LYS A 110 4.45 17.12 12.47
C LYS A 110 2.97 17.41 12.22
N LEU A 111 2.11 16.38 12.18
CA LEU A 111 0.68 16.51 11.85
C LEU A 111 -0.24 16.42 13.08
N GLY A 112 0.30 16.03 14.23
CA GLY A 112 -0.45 15.83 15.46
C GLY A 112 -0.82 14.37 15.73
N LYS A 113 -1.35 14.14 16.94
CA LYS A 113 -1.68 12.81 17.50
C LYS A 113 -2.63 11.97 16.65
N ASP A 114 -3.52 12.62 15.89
CA ASP A 114 -4.58 11.95 15.14
C ASP A 114 -4.13 11.57 13.71
N ALA A 115 -2.90 11.91 13.32
CA ALA A 115 -2.38 11.71 11.97
C ALA A 115 -2.42 10.24 11.52
N ARG A 116 -2.05 9.32 12.40
CA ARG A 116 -2.05 7.88 12.12
C ARG A 116 -3.45 7.39 11.80
N ALA A 117 -4.43 7.73 12.63
CA ALA A 117 -5.83 7.36 12.42
C ALA A 117 -6.38 7.98 11.13
N ALA A 118 -6.08 9.26 10.87
CA ALA A 118 -6.51 9.94 9.65
C ALA A 118 -5.95 9.27 8.38
N MET A 119 -4.69 8.83 8.40
CA MET A 119 -4.07 8.11 7.28
C MET A 119 -4.76 6.75 7.02
N PHE A 120 -5.09 6.00 8.07
CA PHE A 120 -5.84 4.75 7.94
C PHE A 120 -7.26 4.96 7.40
N ASN A 121 -7.97 5.96 7.92
CA ASN A 121 -9.33 6.29 7.46
C ASN A 121 -9.32 6.68 5.98
N THR A 122 -8.40 7.58 5.59
CA THR A 122 -8.23 7.98 4.18
C THR A 122 -7.88 6.77 3.31
N ALA A 123 -7.04 5.84 3.79
CA ALA A 123 -6.74 4.64 3.04
C ALA A 123 -7.96 3.74 2.82
N SER A 124 -8.78 3.56 3.86
CA SER A 124 -10.00 2.76 3.81
C SER A 124 -11.06 3.38 2.91
N GLU A 125 -11.13 4.71 2.81
CA GLU A 125 -12.05 5.40 1.91
C GLU A 125 -11.63 5.25 0.44
N LEU A 126 -10.32 5.32 0.18
CA LEU A 126 -9.78 5.22 -1.18
C LEU A 126 -9.83 3.79 -1.74
N ASP A 127 -9.50 2.78 -0.92
CA ASP A 127 -9.53 1.36 -1.29
C ASP A 127 -10.25 0.51 -0.22
N PRO A 128 -11.60 0.49 -0.21
CA PRO A 128 -12.38 -0.18 0.83
C PRO A 128 -12.28 -1.71 0.81
N ASP A 129 -11.84 -2.30 -0.30
CA ASP A 129 -11.67 -3.74 -0.44
C ASP A 129 -10.30 -4.24 0.06
N ALA A 130 -9.40 -3.31 0.41
CA ALA A 130 -8.05 -3.65 0.82
C ALA A 130 -7.92 -3.85 2.33
N LEU A 131 -7.09 -4.82 2.72
CA LEU A 131 -6.71 -5.03 4.12
C LEU A 131 -5.55 -4.11 4.49
N LEU A 132 -5.75 -3.30 5.51
CA LEU A 132 -4.80 -2.27 5.95
C LEU A 132 -4.05 -2.74 7.20
N TYR A 133 -2.73 -2.60 7.20
CA TYR A 133 -1.86 -3.04 8.28
C TYR A 133 -0.95 -1.92 8.77
N ALA A 134 -0.54 -2.01 10.05
CA ALA A 134 0.47 -1.16 10.67
C ALA A 134 1.65 -2.01 11.17
N PRO A 135 2.46 -2.60 10.27
CA PRO A 135 3.45 -3.58 10.68
C PRO A 135 4.69 -2.96 11.32
N ARG A 136 5.40 -3.83 12.03
CA ARG A 136 6.75 -3.61 12.54
C ARG A 136 7.69 -4.55 11.79
N ARG A 137 8.85 -4.08 11.32
CA ARG A 137 9.92 -4.98 10.92
C ARG A 137 10.60 -5.56 12.17
N PRO A 138 10.83 -6.88 12.22
CA PRO A 138 11.90 -7.42 13.04
C PRO A 138 13.20 -6.72 12.64
N LEU A 139 13.96 -6.24 13.64
CA LEU A 139 15.29 -5.68 13.42
C LEU A 139 16.24 -6.76 12.89
#